data_AF-A0A8B6CCB8-F1
#
_entry.id   AF-A0A8B6CCB8-F1
#
_cell.length_a   1.000
_cell.length_b   1.000
_cell.length_c   1.000
_cell.angle_alpha   90.00
_cell.angle_beta   90.00
_cell.angle_gamma   90.00
#
_symmetry.space_group_name_H-M   'P 1'
#
loop_
_entity.id
_entity.type
_entity.pdbx_description
1 polymer ?
#
loop_
_entity_poly.entity_id
_entity_poly.type
_entity_poly.pdbx_seq_one_letter_code
_entity_poly.pdbx_strand_id
1 'polypeptide(L)'
;MENLYHQTNRQIQEVQASLGSLERARGEDANALEHHTNGKIDVIIKNCERLDVLVNKEQPTRRANAKLRVDQLKYDCQHLQAALRQIQHR
;
A
#
# COMPACT_ATOMS: atom_id res chain seq x y z
N MET A 1 -0.09 13.86 -9.92
CA MET A 1 0.63 13.35 -8.73
C MET A 1 -0.31 13.24 -7.55
N GLU A 2 -0.98 14.33 -7.17
CA GLU A 2 -1.87 14.39 -6.00
C GLU A 2 -3.05 13.39 -6.01
N ASN A 3 -3.76 13.25 -7.13
CA ASN A 3 -4.86 12.26 -7.24
C ASN A 3 -4.40 10.81 -7.01
N LEU A 4 -3.25 10.45 -7.59
CA LEU A 4 -2.71 9.10 -7.44
C LEU A 4 -2.22 8.88 -6.00
N TYR A 5 -1.66 9.90 -5.36
CA TYR A 5 -1.25 9.86 -3.96
C TYR A 5 -2.46 9.64 -3.04
N HIS A 6 -3.54 10.42 -3.18
CA HIS A 6 -4.76 10.24 -2.37
C HIS A 6 -5.42 8.88 -2.62
N GLN A 7 -5.44 8.41 -3.86
CA GLN A 7 -5.93 7.07 -4.19
C GLN A 7 -5.10 5.98 -3.49
N THR A 8 -3.77 6.05 -3.59
CA THR A 8 -2.86 5.09 -2.96
C THR A 8 -3.04 5.09 -1.44
N ASN A 9 -3.19 6.27 -0.83
CA ASN A 9 -3.38 6.40 0.60
C ASN A 9 -4.72 5.77 1.06
N ARG A 10 -5.80 5.93 0.29
CA ARG A 10 -7.06 5.22 0.57
C ARG A 10 -6.90 3.71 0.46
N GLN A 11 -6.19 3.23 -0.56
CA GLN A 11 -5.94 1.79 -0.71
C GLN A 11 -5.13 1.22 0.45
N ILE A 12 -4.15 1.95 0.99
CA ILE A 12 -3.41 1.57 2.20
C ILE A 12 -4.37 1.41 3.39
N GLN A 13 -5.27 2.37 3.61
CA GLN A 13 -6.26 2.29 4.70
C GLN A 13 -7.22 1.11 4.51
N GLU A 14 -7.64 0.83 3.28
CA GLU A 14 -8.46 -0.35 2.97
C GLU A 14 -7.72 -1.66 3.25
N VAL A 15 -6.43 -1.74 2.92
CA VAL A 15 -5.60 -2.91 3.22
C VAL A 15 -5.44 -3.09 4.72
N GLN A 16 -5.22 -2.02 5.49
CA GLN A 16 -5.19 -2.07 6.96
C GLN A 16 -6.49 -2.63 7.55
N ALA A 17 -7.64 -2.14 7.07
CA ALA A 17 -8.94 -2.65 7.50
C ALA A 17 -9.15 -4.13 7.10
N SER A 18 -8.66 -4.52 5.92
CA SER A 18 -8.70 -5.90 5.42
C SER A 18 -7.84 -6.81 6.30
N LEU A 19 -6.63 -6.37 6.69
CA LEU A 19 -5.75 -7.10 7.61
C LEU A 19 -6.40 -7.30 8.99
N GLY A 20 -7.01 -6.27 9.58
CA GLY A 20 -7.72 -6.43 10.86
C GLY A 20 -8.97 -7.32 10.78
N SER A 21 -9.48 -7.55 9.57
CA SER A 21 -10.55 -8.53 9.31
C SER A 21 -9.97 -9.93 9.09
N LEU A 22 -8.82 -10.02 8.41
CA LEU A 22 -8.02 -11.22 8.19
C LEU A 22 -7.60 -11.89 9.50
N GLU A 23 -7.15 -11.09 10.49
CA GLU A 23 -6.78 -11.59 11.82
C GLU A 23 -7.92 -12.30 12.56
N ARG A 24 -9.17 -12.01 12.19
CA ARG A 24 -10.38 -12.60 12.79
C ARG A 24 -10.99 -13.71 11.92
N ALA A 25 -10.72 -13.69 10.61
CA ALA A 25 -11.19 -14.69 9.67
C ALA A 25 -10.44 -16.02 9.85
N ARG A 26 -11.09 -17.15 9.53
CA ARG A 26 -10.49 -18.49 9.57
C ARG A 26 -11.00 -19.34 8.40
N GLY A 27 -10.18 -20.29 7.95
CA GLY A 27 -10.56 -21.23 6.89
C GLY A 27 -10.47 -20.62 5.49
N GLU A 28 -11.39 -21.01 4.58
CA GLU A 28 -11.38 -20.57 3.17
C GLU A 28 -11.56 -19.05 3.00
N ASP A 29 -12.36 -18.41 3.85
CA ASP A 29 -12.56 -16.95 3.82
C ASP A 29 -11.26 -16.18 4.09
N ALA A 30 -10.38 -16.73 4.94
CA ALA A 30 -9.08 -16.12 5.21
C ALA A 30 -8.20 -16.13 3.95
N ASN A 31 -8.05 -17.30 3.29
CA ASN A 31 -7.26 -17.42 2.06
C ASN A 31 -7.77 -16.50 0.94
N ALA A 32 -9.10 -16.40 0.75
CA ALA A 32 -9.67 -15.50 -0.26
C ALA A 32 -9.38 -14.03 0.07
N LEU A 33 -9.53 -13.63 1.34
CA LEU A 33 -9.26 -12.28 1.81
C LEU A 33 -7.76 -11.95 1.72
N GLU A 34 -6.87 -12.92 1.95
CA GLU A 34 -5.42 -12.80 1.78
C GLU A 34 -5.03 -12.56 0.33
N HIS A 35 -5.57 -13.36 -0.59
CA HIS A 35 -5.31 -13.19 -2.03
C HIS A 35 -5.77 -11.81 -2.51
N HIS A 36 -6.94 -11.36 -2.06
CA HIS A 36 -7.43 -10.02 -2.36
C HIS A 36 -6.52 -8.94 -1.75
N THR A 37 -6.12 -9.09 -0.49
CA THR A 37 -5.25 -8.14 0.21
C THR A 37 -3.88 -8.03 -0.48
N ASN A 38 -3.28 -9.16 -0.87
CA ASN A 38 -2.05 -9.20 -1.68
C ASN A 38 -2.22 -8.50 -3.02
N GLY A 39 -3.35 -8.73 -3.71
CA GLY A 39 -3.66 -8.03 -4.96
C GLY A 39 -3.74 -6.52 -4.79
N LYS A 40 -4.35 -6.04 -3.70
CA LYS A 40 -4.38 -4.60 -3.38
C LYS A 40 -2.99 -4.04 -3.08
N ILE A 41 -2.16 -4.78 -2.33
CA ILE A 41 -0.76 -4.40 -2.06
C ILE A 41 0.04 -4.28 -3.36
N ASP A 42 -0.11 -5.21 -4.31
CA ASP A 42 0.55 -5.13 -5.63
C ASP A 42 0.14 -3.86 -6.41
N VAL A 43 -1.15 -3.50 -6.37
CA VAL A 43 -1.65 -2.25 -6.97
C VAL A 43 -1.04 -1.02 -6.28
N ILE A 44 -0.92 -1.03 -4.95
CA ILE A 44 -0.27 0.06 -4.18
C ILE A 44 1.20 0.20 -4.61
N ILE A 45 1.93 -0.91 -4.75
CA ILE A 45 3.34 -0.90 -5.19
C ILE A 45 3.45 -0.25 -6.58
N LYS A 46 2.64 -0.70 -7.54
CA LYS A 46 2.60 -0.12 -8.90
C LYS A 46 2.25 1.38 -8.88
N ASN A 47 1.35 1.80 -7.99
CA ASN A 47 1.00 3.21 -7.82
C ASN A 47 2.18 4.01 -7.24
N CYS A 48 2.91 3.46 -6.26
CA CYS A 48 4.12 4.06 -5.70
C CYS A 48 5.23 4.21 -6.74
N GLU A 49 5.46 3.19 -7.59
CA GLU A 49 6.41 3.27 -8.71
C GLU A 49 6.03 4.39 -9.69
N ARG A 50 4.74 4.48 -10.03
CA ARG A 50 4.23 5.51 -10.92
C ARG A 50 4.30 6.91 -10.29
N LEU A 51 4.10 7.03 -8.98
CA LEU A 51 4.32 8.26 -8.24
C LEU A 51 5.79 8.68 -8.26
N ASP A 52 6.73 7.74 -8.15
CA ASP A 52 8.18 8.03 -8.22
C ASP A 52 8.56 8.65 -9.58
N VAL A 53 8.02 8.12 -10.67
CA VAL A 53 8.17 8.72 -12.01
C VAL A 53 7.60 10.14 -12.06
N LEU A 54 6.46 10.40 -11.40
CA LEU A 54 5.84 11.73 -11.35
C LEU A 54 6.64 12.71 -10.48
N VAL A 55 7.23 12.27 -9.36
CA VAL A 55 8.14 13.06 -8.51
C VAL A 55 9.32 13.56 -9.33
N ASN A 56 9.89 12.70 -10.17
CA ASN A 56 10.99 13.08 -11.07
C ASN A 56 10.56 14.10 -12.13
N LYS A 57 9.28 14.21 -12.46
CA LYS A 57 8.74 15.23 -13.39
C LYS A 57 8.31 16.53 -12.70
N GLU A 58 8.38 16.59 -11.38
CA GLU A 58 7.92 17.75 -10.61
C GLU A 58 9.01 18.83 -10.49
N GLN A 59 8.59 20.07 -10.21
CA GLN A 59 9.49 21.21 -10.04
C GLN A 59 10.49 20.94 -8.90
N PRO A 60 11.75 21.39 -8.99
CA PRO A 60 12.79 21.12 -7.98
C PRO A 60 12.38 21.51 -6.56
N THR A 61 11.62 22.60 -6.41
CA THR A 61 11.10 23.13 -5.14
C THR A 61 10.10 22.21 -4.47
N ARG A 62 9.30 21.46 -5.24
CA ARG A 62 8.27 20.54 -4.72
C ARG A 62 8.73 19.09 -4.71
N ARG A 63 9.73 18.75 -5.53
CA ARG A 63 10.29 17.40 -5.68
C ARG A 63 10.72 16.77 -4.35
N ALA A 64 11.34 17.52 -3.45
CA ALA A 64 11.76 16.99 -2.14
C ALA A 64 10.55 16.57 -1.28
N ASN A 65 9.52 17.41 -1.21
CA ASN A 65 8.29 17.11 -0.48
C ASN A 65 7.53 15.94 -1.13
N ALA A 66 7.43 15.95 -2.45
CA ALA A 66 6.82 14.90 -3.25
C ALA A 66 7.50 13.55 -3.02
N LYS A 67 8.84 13.52 -3.01
CA LYS A 67 9.63 12.32 -2.71
C LYS A 67 9.35 11.80 -1.30
N LEU A 68 9.39 12.66 -0.29
CA LEU A 68 9.08 12.28 1.09
C LEU A 68 7.71 11.61 1.22
N ARG A 69 6.68 12.14 0.55
CA ARG A 69 5.33 11.57 0.56
C ARG A 69 5.28 10.19 -0.11
N VAL A 70 6.03 9.98 -1.19
CA VAL A 70 6.13 8.67 -1.84
C VAL A 70 6.92 7.67 -1.01
N ASP A 71 8.01 8.09 -0.37
CA ASP A 71 8.77 7.25 0.56
C ASP A 71 7.94 6.82 1.76
N GLN A 72 7.08 7.69 2.31
CA GLN A 72 6.11 7.31 3.34
C GLN A 72 5.17 6.19 2.85
N LEU A 73 4.55 6.35 1.67
CA LEU A 73 3.67 5.32 1.11
C LEU A 73 4.39 3.97 0.88
N LYS A 74 5.66 4.02 0.46
CA LYS A 74 6.48 2.80 0.30
C LYS A 74 6.73 2.13 1.64
N TYR A 75 7.04 2.90 2.68
CA TYR A 75 7.24 2.39 4.03
C TYR A 75 5.96 1.74 4.58
N ASP A 76 4.81 2.42 4.46
CA ASP A 76 3.51 1.88 4.85
C ASP A 76 3.21 0.58 4.10
N CYS A 77 3.46 0.54 2.78
CA CYS A 77 3.28 -0.66 1.98
C CYS A 77 4.15 -1.83 2.45
N GLN A 78 5.41 -1.59 2.79
CA GLN A 78 6.31 -2.62 3.35
C GLN A 78 5.79 -3.14 4.69
N HIS A 79 5.31 -2.22 5.55
CA HIS A 79 4.72 -2.59 6.83
C HIS A 79 3.46 -3.47 6.63
N LEU A 80 2.58 -3.13 5.68
CA LEU A 80 1.39 -3.94 5.38
C LEU A 80 1.76 -5.33 4.86
N GLN A 81 2.78 -5.42 4.01
CA GLN A 81 3.25 -6.69 3.48
C GLN A 81 3.86 -7.57 4.58
N ALA A 82 4.61 -6.97 5.51
CA ALA A 82 5.15 -7.67 6.68
C ALA A 82 4.04 -8.16 7.61
N ALA A 83 3.04 -7.31 7.90
CA ALA A 83 1.88 -7.68 8.70
C ALA A 83 1.09 -8.83 8.06
N LEU A 84 0.85 -8.78 6.75
CA LEU A 84 0.19 -9.86 6.02
C LEU A 84 0.94 -11.18 6.15
N ARG A 85 2.26 -11.17 5.94
CA ARG A 85 3.10 -12.37 6.13
C ARG A 85 3.04 -12.90 7.56
N GLN A 86 3.03 -12.02 8.55
CA GLN A 86 2.96 -12.44 9.95
C GLN A 86 1.63 -13.14 10.26
N ILE A 87 0.53 -12.68 9.68
CA ILE A 87 -0.79 -13.34 9.82
C ILE A 87 -0.80 -14.67 9.07
N GLN A 88 -0.20 -14.74 7.88
CA GLN A 88 -0.06 -15.97 7.08
C GLN A 88 0.72 -17.08 7.76
N HIS A 89 1.73 -16.71 8.56
CA HIS A 89 2.57 -17.65 9.28
C HIS A 89 2.02 -18.04 10.66
N ARG A 90 0.84 -17.55 11.07
CA ARG A 90 0.15 -17.94 12.32
C ARG A 90 -0.82 -19.08 12.11
#